data_AF-A0A2V6AR70-F1
#
_entry.id   AF-A0A2V6AR70-F1
#
_cell.length_a   1.000
_cell.length_b   1.000
_cell.length_c   1.000
_cell.angle_alpha   90.00
_cell.angle_beta   90.00
_cell.angle_gamma   90.00
#
_symmetry.space_group_name_H-M   'P 1'
#
loop_
_entity.id
_entity.type
_entity.pdbx_description
1 polymer ?
#
loop_
_entity_poly.entity_id
_entity_poly.type
_entity_poly.pdbx_seq_one_letter_code
_entity_poly.pdbx_strand_id
1 'polypeptide(L)'
;MLDQVNDSTVADAKKELQNLLADAKGDSATFFQQNAQKLEERLVLVSKGELDQDDFNFFVENQKRAAQIFIDSQPPQAQERAEKLTIHLLEVAATKIVPVLIAAAL
;
A
#
# COMPACT_ATOMS: atom_id res chain seq x y z
N MET A 1 4.31 1.05 -28.79
CA MET A 1 4.28 2.33 -28.04
C MET A 1 3.35 2.27 -26.83
N LEU A 2 2.22 1.55 -26.88
CA LEU A 2 1.36 1.35 -25.70
C LEU A 2 1.99 0.42 -24.64
N ASP A 3 2.81 -0.56 -25.05
CA ASP A 3 3.49 -1.47 -24.11
C ASP A 3 4.47 -0.76 -23.18
N GLN A 4 5.09 0.33 -23.65
CA GLN A 4 6.05 1.12 -22.84
C GLN A 4 5.39 2.01 -21.79
N VAL A 5 4.11 2.39 -21.98
CA VAL A 5 3.38 3.25 -21.04
C VAL A 5 2.92 2.41 -19.83
N ASN A 6 2.62 1.13 -20.04
CA ASN A 6 2.21 0.23 -18.96
C ASN A 6 3.40 -0.22 -18.10
N ASP A 7 4.56 -0.52 -18.70
CA ASP A 7 5.73 -1.00 -17.95
C ASP A 7 6.40 0.11 -17.11
N SER A 8 6.48 1.34 -17.63
CA SER A 8 7.10 2.46 -16.89
C SER A 8 6.27 2.88 -15.69
N THR A 9 4.95 2.94 -15.84
CA THR A 9 4.03 3.34 -14.76
C THR A 9 3.97 2.31 -13.64
N VAL A 10 4.08 1.01 -13.95
CA VAL A 10 4.16 -0.06 -12.93
C VAL A 10 5.51 -0.04 -12.22
N ALA A 11 6.62 0.16 -12.95
CA ALA A 11 7.95 0.26 -12.35
C ALA A 11 8.05 1.46 -11.38
N ASP A 12 7.50 2.61 -11.78
CA ASP A 12 7.43 3.80 -10.95
C ASP A 12 6.57 3.58 -9.70
N ALA A 13 5.38 2.97 -9.86
CA ALA A 13 4.51 2.62 -8.72
C ALA A 13 5.18 1.63 -7.76
N LYS A 14 5.97 0.68 -8.28
CA LYS A 14 6.72 -0.27 -7.45
C LYS A 14 7.78 0.46 -6.63
N LYS A 15 8.52 1.37 -7.25
CA LYS A 15 9.54 2.18 -6.56
C LYS A 15 8.90 3.09 -5.52
N GLU A 16 7.78 3.71 -5.84
CA GLU A 16 6.99 4.51 -4.91
C GLU A 16 6.54 3.67 -3.71
N LEU A 17 5.95 2.50 -3.95
CA LEU A 17 5.52 1.58 -2.88
C LEU A 17 6.70 1.20 -1.98
N GLN A 18 7.85 0.85 -2.56
CA GLN A 18 9.05 0.49 -1.81
C GLN A 18 9.54 1.63 -0.91
N ASN A 19 9.55 2.86 -1.42
CA ASN A 19 9.93 4.03 -0.64
C ASN A 19 8.95 4.28 0.51
N LEU A 20 7.63 4.24 0.23
CA LEU A 20 6.60 4.43 1.25
C LEU A 20 6.66 3.36 2.34
N LEU A 21 6.90 2.10 1.97
CA LEU A 21 7.10 1.01 2.93
C LEU A 21 8.34 1.23 3.80
N ALA A 22 9.46 1.63 3.18
CA ALA A 22 10.69 1.93 3.93
C ALA A 22 10.49 3.09 4.91
N ASP A 23 9.86 4.18 4.47
CA ASP A 23 9.55 5.34 5.31
C ASP A 23 8.61 4.96 6.46
N ALA A 24 7.52 4.22 6.19
CA ALA A 24 6.56 3.80 7.21
C ALA A 24 7.15 2.83 8.25
N LYS A 25 8.04 1.92 7.83
CA LYS A 25 8.74 0.98 8.72
C LYS A 25 9.87 1.64 9.50
N GLY A 26 10.54 2.64 8.91
CA GLY A 26 11.59 3.41 9.56
C GLY A 26 11.07 4.49 10.51
N ASP A 27 9.75 4.72 10.52
CA ASP A 27 9.11 5.69 11.40
C ASP A 27 9.16 5.27 12.88
N SER A 28 9.03 6.25 13.77
CA SER A 28 8.89 6.03 15.22
C SER A 28 7.46 5.73 15.64
N ALA A 29 6.45 6.13 14.85
CA ALA A 29 5.07 5.83 15.16
C ALA A 29 4.73 4.36 14.84
N THR A 30 4.37 3.60 15.87
CA THR A 30 4.04 2.17 15.78
C THR A 30 2.88 1.90 14.80
N PHE A 31 1.95 2.84 14.63
CA PHE A 31 0.84 2.68 13.69
C PHE A 31 1.34 2.49 12.24
N PHE A 32 2.30 3.31 11.79
CA PHE A 32 2.84 3.20 10.43
C PHE A 32 3.58 1.88 10.23
N GLN A 33 4.40 1.49 11.20
CA GLN A 33 5.15 0.25 11.16
C GLN A 33 4.20 -0.96 11.04
N GLN A 34 3.15 -1.00 11.86
CA GLN A 34 2.17 -2.09 11.82
C GLN A 34 1.35 -2.09 10.53
N ASN A 35 0.93 -0.92 10.04
CA ASN A 35 0.19 -0.81 8.79
C ASN A 35 1.03 -1.31 7.59
N ALA A 36 2.29 -0.88 7.52
CA ALA A 36 3.23 -1.31 6.50
C ALA A 36 3.54 -2.82 6.57
N GLN A 37 3.77 -3.36 7.77
CA GLN A 37 4.01 -4.79 7.94
C GLN A 37 2.82 -5.62 7.49
N LYS A 38 1.60 -5.27 7.90
CA LYS A 38 0.38 -5.97 7.47
C LYS A 38 0.22 -5.94 5.96
N LEU A 39 0.52 -4.80 5.33
CA LEU A 39 0.49 -4.67 3.88
C LEU A 39 1.50 -5.58 3.19
N GLU A 40 2.77 -5.60 3.64
CA GLU A 40 3.80 -6.52 3.10
C GLU A 40 3.35 -7.98 3.19
N GLU A 41 2.82 -8.39 4.34
CA GLU A 41 2.30 -9.75 4.54
C GLU A 41 1.19 -10.07 3.51
N ARG A 42 0.28 -9.13 3.23
CA ARG A 42 -0.80 -9.37 2.26
C ARG A 42 -0.29 -9.39 0.82
N LEU A 43 0.67 -8.54 0.48
CA LEU A 43 1.31 -8.58 -0.84
C LEU A 43 2.04 -9.91 -1.09
N VAL A 44 2.65 -10.51 -0.06
CA VAL A 44 3.22 -11.86 -0.16
C VAL A 44 2.15 -12.90 -0.44
N LEU A 45 1.00 -12.86 0.24
CA LEU A 45 -0.11 -13.79 -0.01
C LEU A 45 -0.66 -13.64 -1.45
N VAL A 46 -0.85 -12.40 -1.91
CA VAL A 46 -1.24 -12.13 -3.31
C VAL A 46 -0.23 -12.73 -4.29
N SER A 47 1.07 -12.53 -4.06
CA SER A 47 2.13 -13.06 -4.95
C SER A 47 2.19 -14.58 -5.02
N LYS A 48 1.61 -15.28 -4.03
CA LYS A 48 1.51 -16.73 -3.98
C LYS A 48 0.18 -17.26 -4.55
N GLY A 49 -0.73 -16.37 -4.95
CA GLY A 49 -2.09 -16.74 -5.33
C GLY A 49 -2.95 -17.19 -4.14
N GLU A 50 -2.54 -16.90 -2.90
CA GLU A 50 -3.27 -17.27 -1.68
C GLU A 50 -4.27 -16.19 -1.23
N LEU A 51 -4.28 -15.03 -1.89
CA LEU A 51 -5.19 -13.92 -1.65
C LEU A 51 -5.57 -13.29 -3.00
N ASP A 52 -6.87 -13.20 -3.28
CA ASP A 52 -7.36 -12.57 -4.51
C ASP A 52 -7.54 -11.05 -4.35
N GLN A 53 -7.99 -10.40 -5.43
CA GLN A 53 -8.18 -8.95 -5.47
C GLN A 53 -9.27 -8.47 -4.51
N ASP A 54 -10.36 -9.22 -4.38
CA ASP A 54 -11.52 -8.80 -3.58
C ASP A 54 -11.18 -8.91 -2.09
N ASP A 55 -10.52 -9.99 -1.68
CA ASP A 55 -10.02 -10.17 -0.32
C ASP A 55 -8.95 -9.13 0.03
N PHE A 56 -8.04 -8.81 -0.89
CA PHE A 56 -7.06 -7.75 -0.69
C PHE A 56 -7.73 -6.38 -0.55
N ASN A 57 -8.72 -6.06 -1.40
CA ASN A 57 -9.46 -4.80 -1.32
C ASN A 57 -10.24 -4.69 -0.01
N PHE A 58 -10.84 -5.78 0.47
CA PHE A 58 -11.49 -5.81 1.77
C PHE A 58 -10.50 -5.50 2.91
N PHE A 59 -9.28 -6.08 2.86
CA PHE A 59 -8.22 -5.73 3.80
C PHE A 59 -7.87 -4.24 3.75
N VAL A 60 -7.68 -3.69 2.54
CA VAL A 60 -7.33 -2.27 2.33
C VAL A 60 -8.39 -1.35 2.91
N GLU A 61 -9.67 -1.57 2.62
CA GLU A 61 -10.76 -0.73 3.13
C GLU A 61 -10.84 -0.75 4.66
N ASN A 62 -10.58 -1.90 5.29
CA ASN A 62 -10.49 -1.97 6.74
C ASN A 62 -9.28 -1.20 7.30
N GLN A 63 -8.10 -1.30 6.66
CA GLN A 63 -6.94 -0.51 7.09
C GLN A 63 -7.15 1.00 6.86
N LYS A 64 -7.79 1.42 5.76
CA LYS A 64 -8.09 2.83 5.48
C LYS A 64 -8.99 3.44 6.55
N ARG A 65 -9.98 2.71 7.05
CA ARG A 65 -10.82 3.17 8.17
C ARG A 65 -10.02 3.39 9.45
N ALA A 66 -9.14 2.46 9.79
CA ALA A 66 -8.24 2.61 10.95
C ALA A 66 -7.24 3.76 10.75
N ALA A 67 -6.72 3.92 9.54
CA ALA A 67 -5.82 5.00 9.16
C ALA A 67 -6.48 6.36 9.26
N GLN A 68 -7.74 6.51 8.83
CA GLN A 68 -8.46 7.76 8.95
C GLN A 68 -8.59 8.21 10.40
N ILE A 69 -8.95 7.29 11.31
CA ILE A 69 -9.01 7.59 12.75
C ILE A 69 -7.65 8.05 13.27
N PHE A 70 -6.57 7.39 12.85
CA PHE A 70 -5.21 7.77 13.24
C PHE A 70 -4.78 9.13 12.68
N ILE A 71 -5.12 9.44 11.42
CA ILE A 71 -4.83 10.73 10.77
C ILE A 71 -5.58 11.85 11.49
N ASP A 72 -6.87 11.66 11.76
CA ASP A 72 -7.71 12.65 12.44
C ASP A 72 -7.22 12.92 13.88
N SER A 73 -6.52 11.97 14.50
CA SER A 73 -5.90 12.15 15.83
C SER A 73 -4.56 12.87 15.79
N GLN A 74 -3.94 13.07 14.62
CA GLN A 74 -2.67 13.78 14.50
C GLN A 74 -2.86 15.29 14.53
N PRO A 75 -1.86 16.05 15.01
CA PRO A 75 -1.79 17.49 14.79
C PRO A 75 -1.89 17.83 13.30
N PRO A 76 -2.52 18.96 12.90
CA PRO A 76 -2.71 19.32 11.49
C PRO A 76 -1.43 19.25 10.64
N GLN A 77 -0.29 19.71 11.19
CA GLN A 77 0.99 19.68 10.50
C GLN A 77 1.56 18.27 10.23
N ALA A 78 1.01 17.24 10.86
CA ALA A 78 1.42 15.85 10.71
C ALA A 78 0.41 15.00 9.91
N GLN A 79 -0.78 15.55 9.59
CA GLN A 79 -1.84 14.81 8.90
C GLN A 79 -1.44 14.40 7.48
N GLU A 80 -0.80 15.29 6.71
CA GLU A 80 -0.33 14.98 5.35
C GLU A 80 0.67 13.80 5.36
N ARG A 81 1.62 13.81 6.29
CA ARG A 81 2.57 12.72 6.47
C ARG A 81 1.85 11.43 6.87
N ALA A 82 0.88 11.51 7.77
CA ALA A 82 0.12 10.36 8.22
C ALA A 82 -0.70 9.75 7.07
N GLU A 83 -1.37 10.56 6.26
CA GLU A 83 -2.09 10.14 5.07
C GLU A 83 -1.16 9.45 4.06
N LYS A 84 0.01 10.06 3.79
CA LYS A 84 1.01 9.51 2.88
C LYS A 84 1.51 8.12 3.32
N LEU A 85 1.85 7.96 4.60
CA LEU A 85 2.40 6.71 5.14
C LEU A 85 1.33 5.66 5.50
N THR A 86 0.05 5.96 5.28
CA THR A 86 -1.06 5.03 5.56
C THR A 86 -1.95 4.82 4.35
N ILE A 87 -2.86 5.76 4.08
CA ILE A 87 -3.87 5.66 3.04
C ILE A 87 -3.23 5.60 1.65
N HIS A 88 -2.34 6.54 1.32
CA HIS A 88 -1.69 6.56 0.01
C HIS A 88 -0.86 5.30 -0.25
N LEU A 89 -0.11 4.85 0.76
CA LEU A 89 0.62 3.58 0.72
C LEU A 89 -0.31 2.39 0.35
N LEU A 90 -1.48 2.30 0.98
CA LEU A 90 -2.47 1.25 0.70
C LEU A 90 -3.06 1.38 -0.71
N GLU A 91 -3.34 2.59 -1.17
CA GLU A 91 -3.93 2.86 -2.48
C GLU A 91 -2.97 2.56 -3.64
N VAL A 92 -1.69 2.90 -3.51
CA VAL A 92 -0.65 2.51 -4.48
C VAL A 92 -0.60 1.00 -4.60
N ALA A 93 -0.59 0.28 -3.47
CA ALA A 93 -0.58 -1.18 -3.49
C ALA A 93 -1.82 -1.76 -4.18
N ALA A 94 -3.02 -1.31 -3.78
CA ALA A 94 -4.30 -1.84 -4.28
C ALA A 94 -4.50 -1.56 -5.78
N THR A 95 -4.18 -0.35 -6.23
CA THR A 95 -4.57 0.10 -7.58
C THR A 95 -3.49 -0.15 -8.63
N LYS A 96 -2.21 -0.27 -8.23
CA LYS A 96 -1.09 -0.38 -9.16
C LYS A 96 -0.32 -1.68 -9.05
N ILE A 97 -0.23 -2.28 -7.87
CA ILE A 97 0.67 -3.42 -7.63
C ILE A 97 -0.08 -4.74 -7.60
N VAL A 98 -1.16 -4.84 -6.83
CA VAL A 98 -1.93 -6.09 -6.71
C VAL A 98 -2.47 -6.61 -8.04
N PRO A 99 -3.04 -5.78 -8.93
CA PRO A 99 -3.51 -6.27 -10.24
C PRO A 99 -2.40 -6.92 -11.06
N VAL A 100 -1.18 -6.38 -10.99
CA VAL A 100 -0.01 -6.92 -11.69
C VAL A 100 0.46 -8.23 -11.06
N LEU A 101 0.48 -8.31 -9.72
CA LEU A 101 0.84 -9.54 -9.01
C LEU A 101 -0.14 -10.68 -9.33
N ILE A 102 -1.44 -10.37 -9.38
CA ILE A 102 -2.48 -11.35 -9.74
C ILE A 102 -2.31 -11.78 -11.19
N ALA A 103 -2.14 -10.84 -12.12
CA ALA A 103 -1.93 -11.18 -13.53
C ALA A 103 -0.68 -12.04 -13.76
N ALA A 104 0.35 -11.90 -12.94
CA ALA A 104 1.58 -12.69 -13.01
C ALA A 104 1.47 -14.08 -12.32
N ALA A 105 0.44 -14.30 -11.49
CA ALA A 105 0.21 -15.57 -10.79
C ALA A 105 -0.73 -16.53 -11.56
N LEU A 106 -1.37 -16.04 -12.63
CA LEU A 106 -2.22 -16.79 -13.55
C LEU A 106 -1.39 -17.51 -14.62
#